data_AF-I2DKB9-F1
#
_entry.id   AF-I2DKB9-F1
#
_cell.length_a   1.000
_cell.length_b   1.000
_cell.length_c   1.000
_cell.angle_alpha   90.00
_cell.angle_beta   90.00
_cell.angle_gamma   90.00
#
_symmetry.space_group_name_H-M   'P 1'
#
loop_
_entity.id
_entity.type
_entity.pdbx_description
1 polymer ?
#
loop_
_entity_poly.entity_id
_entity_poly.type
_entity_poly.pdbx_seq_one_letter_code
_entity_poly.pdbx_strand_id
1 'polypeptide(L)' 'MDEELVQSLRERAAANGRSAEAEHREILAKALRAPQRKTFAQVLMSIPNVGTDADFARVDDGEAANVFG' A
#
# COMPACT_ATOMS: atom_id res chain seq x y z
N MET A 1 -6.87 -27.72 -12.52
CA MET A 1 -6.77 -26.30 -12.89
C MET A 1 -7.90 -26.01 -13.84
N ASP A 2 -8.51 -24.84 -13.76
CA ASP A 2 -9.61 -24.46 -14.66
C ASP A 2 -9.07 -24.22 -16.08
N GLU A 3 -9.56 -24.99 -17.05
CA GLU A 3 -9.05 -24.99 -18.43
C GLU A 3 -9.29 -23.64 -19.12
N GLU A 4 -10.42 -22.99 -18.81
CA GLU A 4 -10.79 -21.67 -19.34
C GLU A 4 -9.85 -20.57 -18.81
N LEU A 5 -9.41 -20.69 -17.55
CA LEU A 5 -8.43 -19.79 -16.95
C LEU A 5 -7.04 -19.95 -17.59
N VAL A 6 -6.62 -21.19 -17.87
CA VAL A 6 -5.34 -21.45 -18.54
C VAL A 6 -5.35 -20.90 -19.96
N GLN A 7 -6.46 -21.05 -20.68
CA GLN A 7 -6.62 -20.50 -22.03
C GLN A 7 -6.56 -18.96 -22.02
N SER A 8 -7.32 -18.33 -21.12
CA SER A 8 -7.30 -16.88 -20.92
C SER A 8 -5.89 -16.33 -20.59
N LEU A 9 -5.14 -17.05 -19.75
CA LEU A 9 -3.76 -16.69 -19.41
C LEU A 9 -2.82 -16.78 -20.62
N ARG A 10 -2.98 -17.80 -21.48
CA ARG A 10 -2.18 -17.95 -22.70
C ARG A 10 -2.46 -16.83 -23.70
N GLU A 11 -3.72 -16.50 -23.92
CA GLU A 11 -4.11 -15.40 -24.82
C GLU A 11 -3.53 -14.07 -24.37
N ARG A 12 -3.63 -13.78 -23.06
CA ARG A 12 -3.02 -12.59 -22.46
C ARG A 12 -1.50 -12.59 -22.57
N ALA A 13 -0.84 -13.72 -22.34
CA ALA A 13 0.61 -13.83 -22.48
C ALA A 13 1.04 -13.58 -23.94
N ALA A 14 0.32 -14.13 -24.91
CA ALA A 14 0.56 -13.90 -26.34
C ALA A 14 0.39 -12.41 -26.70
N ALA A 15 -0.67 -11.76 -26.21
CA ALA A 15 -0.88 -10.33 -26.42
C ALA A 15 0.24 -9.45 -25.84
N ASN A 16 0.86 -9.89 -24.74
CA ASN A 16 1.99 -9.22 -24.10
C ASN A 16 3.37 -9.63 -24.64
N GLY A 17 3.43 -10.52 -25.66
CA GLY A 17 4.69 -11.04 -26.20
C GLY A 17 5.51 -11.85 -25.20
N ARG A 18 4.86 -12.54 -24.25
CA ARG A 18 5.47 -13.30 -23.15
C ARG A 18 5.03 -14.77 -23.21
N SER A 19 5.82 -15.64 -22.60
CA SER A 19 5.35 -17.01 -22.32
C SER A 19 4.27 -16.99 -21.24
N ALA A 20 3.39 -18.00 -21.24
CA ALA A 20 2.36 -18.14 -20.21
C ALA A 20 2.95 -18.14 -18.79
N GLU A 21 4.10 -18.79 -18.61
CA GLU A 21 4.83 -18.81 -17.34
C GLU A 21 5.38 -17.43 -16.95
N ALA A 22 5.86 -16.63 -17.92
CA ALA A 22 6.31 -15.27 -17.64
C ALA A 22 5.15 -14.34 -17.25
N GLU A 23 4.00 -14.46 -17.92
CA GLU A 23 2.79 -13.72 -17.55
C GLU A 23 2.27 -14.13 -16.18
N HIS A 24 2.30 -15.44 -15.87
CA HIS A 24 1.95 -15.96 -14.56
C HIS A 24 2.82 -15.35 -13.45
N ARG A 25 4.15 -15.36 -13.63
CA ARG A 25 5.08 -14.73 -12.67
C ARG A 25 4.84 -13.24 -12.51
N GLU A 26 4.52 -12.53 -13.58
CA GLU A 26 4.20 -11.10 -13.52
C GLU A 26 2.92 -10.83 -12.72
N ILE A 27 1.86 -11.62 -12.95
CA ILE A 27 0.60 -11.52 -12.19
C ILE A 27 0.86 -11.79 -10.71
N LEU A 28 1.60 -12.85 -10.38
CA LEU A 28 1.99 -13.16 -9.00
C LEU A 28 2.83 -12.02 -8.40
N ALA A 29 3.80 -11.48 -9.15
CA ALA A 29 4.61 -10.36 -8.68
C ALA A 29 3.76 -9.12 -8.39
N LYS A 30 2.77 -8.80 -9.24
CA LYS A 30 1.84 -7.68 -9.02
C LYS A 30 0.91 -7.92 -7.83
N ALA A 31 0.37 -9.12 -7.69
CA ALA A 31 -0.54 -9.48 -6.62
C ALA A 31 0.15 -9.55 -5.25
N LEU A 32 1.39 -10.04 -5.22
CA LEU A 32 2.14 -10.28 -3.98
C LEU A 32 3.07 -9.13 -3.58
N ARG A 33 3.40 -8.20 -4.48
CA ARG A 33 4.08 -6.96 -4.09
C ARG A 33 3.12 -6.10 -3.29
N ALA A 34 3.20 -6.20 -1.98
CA ALA A 34 2.65 -5.19 -1.09
C ALA A 34 3.25 -3.82 -1.45
N PRO A 35 2.50 -2.71 -1.30
CA PRO A 35 3.10 -1.39 -1.36
C PRO A 35 4.27 -1.33 -0.39
N GLN A 36 5.35 -0.66 -0.79
CA GLN A 36 6.53 -0.55 0.07
C GLN A 36 6.10 -0.01 1.43
N ARG A 37 6.37 -0.79 2.49
CA ARG A 37 6.07 -0.37 3.86
C ARG A 37 6.93 0.84 4.16
N LYS A 38 6.29 1.98 4.37
CA LYS A 38 6.98 3.16 4.88
C LYS A 38 7.14 3.03 6.40
N THR A 39 8.30 3.39 6.92
CA THR A 39 8.48 3.57 8.36
C THR A 39 7.60 4.73 8.84
N PHE A 40 7.31 4.78 10.14
CA PHE A 40 6.57 5.90 10.71
C PHE A 40 7.24 7.25 10.39
N ALA A 41 8.56 7.33 10.49
CA ALA A 41 9.34 8.50 10.12
C ALA A 41 9.19 8.88 8.63
N GLN A 42 9.20 7.91 7.71
CA GLN A 42 9.00 8.17 6.27
C GLN A 42 7.60 8.71 5.97
N VAL A 43 6.58 8.26 6.72
CA VAL A 43 5.22 8.81 6.61
C VAL A 43 5.19 10.24 7.11
N LEU A 44 5.78 10.53 8.28
CA LEU A 44 5.85 11.89 8.82
C LEU A 44 6.55 12.87 7.87
N MET A 45 7.67 12.47 7.26
CA MET A 45 8.38 13.30 6.28
C MET A 45 7.58 13.56 4.99
N SER A 46 6.55 12.75 4.70
CA SER A 46 5.68 12.96 3.55
C SER A 46 4.49 13.89 3.82
N ILE A 47 4.29 14.29 5.08
CA ILE A 47 3.25 15.26 5.46
C ILE A 47 3.65 16.62 4.87
N PRO A 48 2.79 17.27 4.08
CA PRO A 48 3.08 18.59 3.54
C PRO A 48 3.18 19.61 4.67
N ASN A 49 3.99 20.66 4.49
CA ASN A 49 4.09 21.74 5.46
C ASN A 49 2.81 22.61 5.43
N VAL A 50 1.82 22.21 6.21
CA VAL A 50 0.51 22.86 6.31
C VAL A 50 0.09 22.98 7.77
N GLY A 51 -0.79 23.95 8.06
CA GLY A 51 -1.23 24.26 9.42
C GLY A 51 -0.28 25.23 10.13
N THR A 52 -0.67 25.59 11.35
CA THR A 52 0.09 26.43 12.26
C THR A 52 0.25 25.73 13.61
N ASP A 53 1.27 26.11 14.38
CA ASP A 53 1.49 25.54 15.72
C ASP A 53 0.25 25.70 16.63
N ALA A 54 -0.52 26.77 16.42
CA ALA A 54 -1.77 27.03 17.13
C ALA A 54 -2.85 25.96 16.92
N ASP A 55 -2.81 25.19 15.82
CA ASP A 55 -3.76 24.10 15.56
C ASP A 55 -3.58 22.94 16.56
N PHE A 56 -2.42 22.85 17.20
CA PHE A 56 -2.09 21.84 18.21
C PHE A 56 -1.94 22.44 19.62
N ALA A 57 -2.32 23.70 19.81
CA ALA A 57 -2.24 24.35 21.11
C ALA A 57 -3.08 23.56 22.13
N ARG A 58 -2.44 23.15 23.24
CA ARG A 58 -3.14 22.46 24.32
C ARG A 58 -4.13 23.43 24.96
N VAL A 59 -5.42 23.11 24.86
CA VAL A 59 -6.44 23.73 25.69
C VAL A 59 -6.46 22.95 26.99
N ASP A 60 -6.21 23.63 28.11
CA ASP A 60 -6.30 23.02 29.43
C ASP A 60 -7.76 23.11 29.88
N ASP A 61 -8.52 22.05 29.65
CA ASP A 61 -9.91 21.87 30.04
C ASP A 61 -10.07 21.24 31.44
N GLY A 62 -8.96 21.11 32.19
CA GLY A 62 -8.98 20.99 33.65
C GLY A 62 -9.02 19.57 34.23
N GLU A 63 -9.18 18.51 33.44
CA GLU A 63 -9.02 17.12 33.91
C GLU A 63 -8.52 16.21 32.77
N ALA A 64 -7.23 16.28 32.44
CA ALA A 64 -6.64 15.22 31.63
C ALA A 64 -6.50 13.94 32.48
N ALA A 65 -7.36 12.95 32.24
CA ALA A 65 -7.29 11.66 32.91
C ALA A 65 -5.88 11.04 32.73
N ASN A 66 -5.33 10.51 33.83
CA ASN A 66 -4.03 9.86 33.79
C ASN A 66 -4.12 8.54 33.02
N VAL A 67 -3.72 8.57 31.74
CA VAL A 67 -3.78 7.42 30.81
C VAL A 67 -2.65 6.39 31.02
N PHE A 68 -1.72 6.65 31.92
CA PHE A 68 -0.60 5.77 32.24
C PHE A 68 -0.68 5.18 33.66
N GLY A 69 -1.86 5.24 34.29
CA GLY A 69 -2.15 4.58 35.56
C GLY A 69 -2.35 3.08 35.45
#